data_AF-A0A7V0L109-F1
#
_entry.id   AF-A0A7V0L109-F1
#
_cell.length_a   1.000
_cell.length_b   1.000
_cell.length_c   1.000
_cell.angle_alpha   90.00
_cell.angle_beta   90.00
_cell.angle_gamma   90.00
#
_symmetry.space_group_name_H-M   'P 1'
#
loop_
_entity.id
_entity.type
_entity.pdbx_description
1 polymer ?
#
loop_
_entity_poly.entity_id
_entity_poly.type
_entity_poly.pdbx_seq_one_letter_code
_entity_poly.pdbx_strand_id
1 'polypeptide(L)'
;MKKYFTPIFLLLFFAAFLNTGFAQEGRGGYQSIFLLGAGARQLGMGGASVAFPQDATTIYWNPAGMEELQRKSFTAFYASLMLGTSYNYFGYVHPTLSFGTFGVGVSRISTGDIPYRENHYLDLGTFNYDQEEFYFSYAKNIRDWFTGGANIKIERQVIGQYSDIGFGIDLAAFYKFDFDSEWLKNTQVGVIYQNVYAPRLRLRQSVDYMPSMLRFGVAKIFYFSNTASPFVVLMDIQKGDREPVKFHLGTEYNYNGQAMLRVGVNDRGLTFGAGAVYKRYELDYSYGKIDSRNVFSGSHRISFVVNFGKSRVEKLQLIEAKRQKEIEERIARENERRRRAQIKKLLGEGKDLYASDDYFKALVKFQQVLELDQSNPEALDMVDETRARMTEIRKKEMDQQLSKIQETRQRKQIQKFVDKHVNRGLDYLKKGDYGSAINEWNLALDRQPDSQQIKQYIEDAKNELMSKITELIDRADKLAKKGNFGEANKLYNQALLLS
;
A
#
# COMPACT_ATOMS: atom_id res chain seq x y z
N MET A 1 5.37 32.56 -23.85
CA MET A 1 6.75 32.93 -24.25
C MET A 1 7.09 34.39 -23.96
N LYS A 2 6.31 35.40 -24.39
CA LYS A 2 6.63 36.83 -24.16
C LYS A 2 6.82 37.27 -22.68
N LYS A 3 6.13 36.64 -21.71
CA LYS A 3 6.22 37.02 -20.27
C LYS A 3 7.60 36.83 -19.63
N TYR A 4 8.43 35.88 -20.10
CA TYR A 4 9.75 35.61 -19.51
C TYR A 4 10.91 36.21 -20.31
N PHE A 5 10.65 36.65 -21.54
CA PHE A 5 11.71 37.11 -22.46
C PHE A 5 12.29 38.46 -22.04
N THR A 6 11.43 39.42 -21.70
CA THR A 6 11.82 40.78 -21.26
C THR A 6 12.68 40.77 -19.98
N PRO A 7 12.32 40.03 -18.91
CA PRO A 7 13.16 39.98 -17.71
C PRO A 7 14.46 39.19 -17.90
N ILE A 8 14.48 38.10 -18.68
CA ILE A 8 15.73 37.39 -19.01
C ILE A 8 16.66 38.30 -19.81
N PHE A 9 16.11 39.04 -20.77
CA PHE A 9 16.86 40.02 -21.53
C PHE A 9 17.41 41.14 -20.63
N LEU A 10 16.62 41.67 -19.70
CA LEU A 10 17.08 42.67 -18.72
C LEU A 10 18.17 42.13 -17.79
N LEU A 11 18.08 40.86 -17.37
CA LEU A 11 19.06 40.22 -16.47
C LEU A 11 20.37 39.91 -17.21
N LEU A 12 20.30 39.44 -18.47
CA LEU A 12 21.46 39.27 -19.35
C LEU A 12 22.08 40.61 -19.76
N PHE A 13 21.25 41.63 -19.97
CA PHE A 13 21.70 43.00 -20.24
C PHE A 13 22.42 43.60 -19.02
N PHE A 14 21.89 43.42 -17.80
CA PHE A 14 22.54 43.86 -16.57
C PHE A 14 23.86 43.11 -16.32
N ALA A 15 23.92 41.81 -16.64
CA ALA A 15 25.14 41.02 -16.60
C ALA A 15 26.22 41.50 -17.58
N ALA A 16 25.82 41.95 -18.78
CA ALA A 16 26.75 42.51 -19.76
C ALA A 16 27.35 43.87 -19.32
N PHE A 17 26.63 44.64 -18.52
CA PHE A 17 27.05 45.95 -17.99
C PHE A 17 27.90 45.89 -16.70
N LEU A 18 28.08 44.71 -16.08
CA LEU A 18 28.98 44.53 -14.92
C LEU A 18 30.47 44.47 -15.28
N ASN A 19 30.84 44.77 -16.53
CA ASN A 19 32.24 44.98 -16.96
C ASN A 19 32.79 46.34 -16.48
N THR A 20 32.65 46.67 -15.19
CA THR A 20 33.52 47.66 -14.57
C THR A 20 34.81 46.96 -14.21
N GLY A 21 35.88 47.25 -14.96
CA GLY A 21 37.21 46.72 -14.72
C GLY A 21 37.72 47.09 -13.33
N PHE A 22 37.53 46.20 -12.36
CA PHE A 22 38.27 46.22 -11.12
C PHE A 22 39.69 45.72 -11.42
N ALA A 23 40.64 46.64 -11.51
CA ALA A 23 42.05 46.31 -11.49
C ALA A 23 42.34 45.52 -10.19
N GLN A 24 42.69 44.25 -10.33
CA GLN A 24 43.10 43.41 -9.20
C GLN A 24 44.62 43.44 -9.06
N GLU A 25 45.10 43.98 -7.95
CA GLU A 25 46.45 43.66 -7.45
C GLU A 25 46.44 42.20 -6.96
N GLY A 26 46.80 41.25 -7.83
CA GLY A 26 47.03 39.88 -7.40
C GLY A 26 48.28 39.81 -6.53
N ARG A 27 48.10 39.66 -5.21
CA ARG A 27 49.19 39.36 -4.26
C ARG A 27 49.35 37.84 -4.17
N GLY A 28 50.54 37.31 -4.48
CA GLY A 28 50.84 35.88 -4.38
C GLY A 28 50.93 35.41 -2.92
N GLY A 29 50.71 34.11 -2.67
CA GLY A 29 50.83 33.51 -1.33
C GLY A 29 49.60 33.59 -0.42
N TYR A 30 48.44 33.98 -0.97
CA TYR A 30 47.23 34.24 -0.19
C TYR A 30 46.01 33.38 -0.55
N GLN A 31 46.13 32.47 -1.53
CA GLN A 31 45.03 31.62 -2.01
C GLN A 31 45.36 30.15 -1.81
N SER A 32 44.38 29.36 -1.39
CA SER A 32 44.50 27.90 -1.53
C SER A 32 44.46 27.55 -3.02
N ILE A 33 45.31 26.60 -3.43
CA ILE A 33 45.36 26.14 -4.82
C ILE A 33 44.06 25.43 -5.25
N PHE A 34 43.29 24.90 -4.29
CA PHE A 34 42.00 24.27 -4.54
C PHE A 34 40.86 25.27 -4.77
N LEU A 35 41.10 26.58 -4.68
CA LEU A 35 40.13 27.61 -5.08
C LEU A 35 39.91 27.69 -6.61
N LEU A 36 40.65 26.88 -7.38
CA LEU A 36 40.38 26.65 -8.79
C LEU A 36 39.00 26.02 -9.05
N GLY A 37 38.43 25.33 -8.05
CA GLY A 37 37.10 24.73 -8.12
C GLY A 37 37.08 23.35 -8.78
N ALA A 38 36.05 22.56 -8.47
CA ALA A 38 35.90 21.20 -8.98
C ALA A 38 34.73 21.09 -9.97
N GLY A 39 34.90 20.29 -11.03
CA GLY A 39 33.82 19.93 -11.95
C GLY A 39 33.73 20.82 -13.19
N ALA A 40 33.70 20.20 -14.36
CA ALA A 40 33.62 20.91 -15.63
C ALA A 40 32.28 21.64 -15.79
N ARG A 41 31.17 21.07 -15.30
CA ARG A 41 29.85 21.73 -15.29
C ARG A 41 29.87 23.04 -14.52
N GLN A 42 30.34 23.01 -13.28
CA GLN A 42 30.35 24.16 -12.37
C GLN A 42 31.30 25.26 -12.89
N LEU A 43 32.47 24.86 -13.39
CA LEU A 43 33.44 25.80 -13.97
C LEU A 43 32.99 26.38 -15.31
N GLY A 44 32.19 25.66 -16.10
CA GLY A 44 31.51 26.18 -17.29
C GLY A 44 30.41 27.21 -16.99
N MET A 45 29.95 27.30 -15.74
CA MET A 45 29.01 28.29 -15.23
C MET A 45 29.71 29.38 -14.41
N GLY A 46 30.97 29.70 -14.74
CA GLY A 46 31.77 30.71 -14.04
C GLY A 46 32.20 30.31 -12.64
N GLY A 47 31.92 29.08 -12.19
CA GLY A 47 32.11 28.68 -10.80
C GLY A 47 31.01 29.20 -9.87
N ALA A 48 29.85 29.60 -10.41
CA ALA A 48 28.64 29.80 -9.62
C ALA A 48 27.95 28.44 -9.44
N SER A 49 27.90 27.93 -8.21
CA SER A 49 27.44 26.56 -7.92
C SER A 49 26.99 26.34 -6.48
N VAL A 50 27.25 27.27 -5.56
CA VAL A 50 26.98 27.09 -4.12
C VAL A 50 25.50 26.77 -3.83
N ALA A 51 24.59 27.31 -4.63
CA ALA A 51 23.16 27.06 -4.53
C ALA A 51 22.62 25.96 -5.48
N PHE A 52 23.43 25.41 -6.38
CA PHE A 52 22.97 24.42 -7.36
C PHE A 52 24.06 23.44 -7.88
N PRO A 53 24.72 22.67 -7.01
CA PRO A 53 25.86 21.84 -7.41
C PRO A 53 25.46 20.58 -8.22
N GLN A 54 24.34 19.92 -7.89
CA GLN A 54 23.70 18.78 -8.60
C GLN A 54 24.50 17.49 -8.86
N ASP A 55 25.76 17.38 -8.44
CA ASP A 55 26.56 16.15 -8.55
C ASP A 55 27.50 16.00 -7.34
N ALA A 56 28.39 15.00 -7.35
CA ALA A 56 29.27 14.72 -6.22
C ALA A 56 30.28 15.87 -5.91
N THR A 57 30.51 16.82 -6.82
CA THR A 57 31.30 18.03 -6.54
C THR A 57 30.64 18.95 -5.50
N THR A 58 29.36 18.71 -5.17
CA THR A 58 28.69 19.37 -4.04
C THR A 58 29.49 19.26 -2.74
N ILE A 59 30.30 18.21 -2.55
CA ILE A 59 31.24 18.07 -1.42
C ILE A 59 32.14 19.30 -1.29
N TYR A 60 32.66 19.80 -2.42
CA TYR A 60 33.50 20.99 -2.49
C TYR A 60 32.67 22.29 -2.47
N TRP A 61 31.63 22.37 -3.30
CA TRP A 61 30.89 23.62 -3.52
C TRP A 61 29.95 23.99 -2.37
N ASN A 62 29.23 23.01 -1.82
CA ASN A 62 28.32 23.16 -0.69
C ASN A 62 27.90 21.78 -0.17
N PRO A 63 28.50 21.22 0.90
CA PRO A 63 28.15 19.88 1.38
C PRO A 63 26.68 19.76 1.80
N ALA A 64 25.99 20.84 2.20
CA ALA A 64 24.55 20.79 2.48
C ALA A 64 23.73 20.43 1.22
N GLY A 65 24.22 20.79 0.03
CA GLY A 65 23.61 20.42 -1.26
C GLY A 65 23.60 18.91 -1.55
N MET A 66 24.33 18.08 -0.78
CA MET A 66 24.29 16.63 -0.92
C MET A 66 22.89 16.04 -0.73
N GLU A 67 22.05 16.65 0.11
CA GLU A 67 20.68 16.19 0.35
C GLU A 67 19.76 16.38 -0.86
N GLU A 68 20.16 17.19 -1.84
CA GLU A 68 19.44 17.36 -3.11
C GLU A 68 19.60 16.15 -4.04
N LEU A 69 20.68 15.37 -3.85
CA LEU A 69 20.96 14.23 -4.71
C LEU A 69 20.00 13.07 -4.41
N GLN A 70 19.24 12.68 -5.43
CA GLN A 70 18.24 11.63 -5.30
C GLN A 70 18.85 10.23 -5.34
N ARG A 71 19.99 10.06 -6.00
CA ARG A 71 20.70 8.78 -6.19
C ARG A 71 22.12 8.87 -5.67
N LYS A 72 22.79 7.72 -5.52
CA LYS A 72 24.23 7.71 -5.31
C LYS A 72 24.90 8.36 -6.51
N SER A 73 25.88 9.22 -6.29
CA SER A 73 26.55 9.95 -7.35
C SER A 73 28.06 9.80 -7.21
N PHE A 74 28.74 9.52 -8.31
CA PHE A 74 30.19 9.55 -8.42
C PHE A 74 30.59 10.55 -9.48
N THR A 75 31.58 11.40 -9.19
CA THR A 75 32.15 12.34 -10.14
C THR A 75 33.66 12.17 -10.19
N ALA A 76 34.21 12.12 -11.40
CA ALA A 76 35.63 12.29 -11.69
C ALA A 76 35.81 13.57 -12.52
N PHE A 77 36.85 14.35 -12.22
CA PHE A 77 37.16 15.60 -12.90
C PHE A 77 38.65 15.69 -13.16
N TYR A 78 39.00 16.19 -14.34
CA TYR A 78 40.37 16.46 -14.75
C TYR A 78 40.46 17.83 -15.42
N ALA A 79 41.47 18.59 -15.05
CA ALA A 79 41.87 19.81 -15.72
C ALA A 79 43.38 19.78 -15.99
N SER A 80 43.74 20.04 -17.25
CA SER A 80 45.12 20.37 -17.58
C SER A 80 45.37 21.82 -17.20
N LEU A 81 46.37 22.01 -16.35
CA LEU A 81 46.92 23.30 -16.00
C LEU A 81 48.27 23.46 -16.71
N MET A 82 48.99 24.50 -16.36
CA MET A 82 50.20 24.90 -17.08
C MET A 82 51.42 24.10 -16.64
N LEU A 83 52.49 24.15 -17.44
CA LEU A 83 53.80 23.59 -17.06
C LEU A 83 53.71 22.10 -16.66
N GLY A 84 52.83 21.34 -17.30
CA GLY A 84 52.61 19.92 -16.99
C GLY A 84 51.83 19.68 -15.69
N THR A 85 51.33 20.72 -15.03
CA THR A 85 50.49 20.59 -13.83
C THR A 85 49.13 19.99 -14.18
N SER A 86 48.68 19.04 -13.38
CA SER A 86 47.33 18.47 -13.48
C SER A 86 46.52 18.78 -12.22
N TYR A 87 45.22 19.02 -12.39
CA TYR A 87 44.26 19.10 -11.29
C TYR A 87 43.16 18.07 -11.47
N ASN A 88 43.02 17.21 -10.45
CA ASN A 88 42.08 16.11 -10.42
C ASN A 88 41.12 16.27 -9.25
N TYR A 89 39.87 15.84 -9.44
CA TYR A 89 38.93 15.68 -8.35
C TYR A 89 38.15 14.37 -8.51
N PHE A 90 37.96 13.65 -7.41
CA PHE A 90 37.05 12.53 -7.32
C PHE A 90 36.10 12.75 -6.14
N GLY A 91 34.81 12.50 -6.37
CA GLY A 91 33.78 12.64 -5.33
C GLY A 91 32.79 11.49 -5.41
N TYR A 92 32.35 11.01 -4.25
CA TYR A 92 31.28 10.05 -4.12
C TYR A 92 30.30 10.49 -3.04
N VAL A 93 29.01 10.51 -3.36
CA VAL A 93 27.93 10.86 -2.45
C VAL A 93 26.94 9.71 -2.33
N HIS A 94 26.57 9.39 -1.09
CA HIS A 94 25.65 8.32 -0.72
C HIS A 94 24.45 8.87 0.07
N PRO A 95 23.34 9.19 -0.63
CA PRO A 95 22.10 9.58 0.04
C PRO A 95 21.42 8.40 0.73
N THR A 96 21.14 8.53 2.03
CA THR A 96 20.31 7.58 2.78
C THR A 96 18.89 8.09 2.92
N LEU A 97 17.96 7.29 3.49
CA LEU A 97 16.58 7.73 3.69
C LEU A 97 16.37 8.52 4.99
N SER A 98 17.09 8.19 6.07
CA SER A 98 16.79 8.71 7.41
C SER A 98 18.01 9.26 8.16
N PHE A 99 19.23 8.83 7.82
CA PHE A 99 20.45 9.20 8.53
C PHE A 99 21.14 10.43 7.94
N GLY A 100 20.61 10.99 6.85
CA GLY A 100 21.25 12.06 6.08
C GLY A 100 22.02 11.53 4.88
N THR A 101 23.01 12.29 4.43
CA THR A 101 23.82 11.98 3.26
C THR A 101 25.29 12.08 3.61
N PHE A 102 26.04 11.06 3.18
CA PHE A 102 27.48 10.97 3.39
C PHE A 102 28.20 11.22 2.08
N GLY A 103 29.33 11.91 2.13
CA GLY A 103 30.19 12.14 0.98
C GLY A 103 31.65 11.87 1.33
N VAL A 104 32.41 11.41 0.34
CA VAL A 104 33.88 11.36 0.39
C VAL A 104 34.43 11.95 -0.90
N GLY A 105 35.51 12.71 -0.81
CA GLY A 105 36.14 13.26 -2.00
C GLY A 105 37.64 13.45 -1.83
N VAL A 106 38.32 13.65 -2.95
CA VAL A 106 39.74 14.01 -2.99
C VAL A 106 39.98 14.99 -4.14
N SER A 107 40.61 16.11 -3.81
CA SER A 107 41.19 17.06 -4.77
C SER A 107 42.69 16.81 -4.79
N ARG A 108 43.32 16.75 -5.98
CA ARG A 108 44.78 16.59 -6.10
C ARG A 108 45.34 17.47 -7.20
N ILE A 109 46.31 18.31 -6.84
CA ILE A 109 47.12 19.05 -7.79
C ILE A 109 48.55 18.54 -7.74
N SER A 110 49.10 18.21 -8.91
CA SER A 110 50.45 17.68 -9.00
C SER A 110 51.19 18.25 -10.20
N THR A 111 52.50 18.44 -10.02
CA THR A 111 53.46 18.82 -11.06
C THR A 111 54.68 17.94 -10.92
N GLY A 112 55.00 17.20 -11.98
CA GLY A 112 56.16 16.33 -12.04
C GLY A 112 57.37 17.01 -12.66
N ASP A 113 58.54 16.39 -12.48
CA ASP A 113 59.78 16.69 -13.21
C ASP A 113 60.22 18.16 -13.13
N ILE A 114 60.02 18.80 -11.97
CA ILE A 114 60.43 20.19 -11.75
C ILE A 114 61.95 20.23 -11.64
N PRO A 115 62.68 20.97 -12.49
CA PRO A 115 64.15 21.03 -12.43
C PRO A 115 64.62 21.62 -11.11
N TYR A 116 65.49 20.90 -10.39
CA TYR A 116 66.17 21.38 -9.20
C TYR A 116 67.53 21.94 -9.61
N ARG A 117 67.72 23.26 -9.47
CA ARG A 117 68.97 23.92 -9.88
C ARG A 117 69.55 24.78 -8.79
N GLU A 118 70.86 24.69 -8.60
CA GLU A 118 71.63 25.63 -7.78
C GLU A 118 72.36 26.63 -8.71
N ASN A 119 72.16 27.92 -8.47
CA ASN A 119 72.77 29.03 -9.22
C ASN A 119 72.62 28.94 -10.76
N HIS A 120 71.46 28.49 -11.25
CA HIS A 120 71.10 28.38 -12.69
C HIS A 120 71.91 27.37 -13.53
N TYR A 121 73.14 27.02 -13.11
CA TYR A 121 74.08 26.20 -13.89
C TYR A 121 74.23 24.76 -13.37
N LEU A 122 74.00 24.51 -12.08
CA LEU A 122 74.15 23.17 -11.50
C LEU A 122 72.78 22.47 -11.47
N ASP A 123 72.61 21.47 -12.32
CA ASP A 123 71.44 20.58 -12.32
C ASP A 123 71.59 19.53 -11.22
N LEU A 124 70.68 19.58 -10.24
CA LEU A 124 70.63 18.68 -9.09
C LEU A 124 69.54 17.59 -9.26
N GLY A 125 69.03 17.42 -10.49
CA GLY A 125 67.98 16.48 -10.83
C GLY A 125 66.61 17.15 -10.85
N THR A 126 65.56 16.36 -10.62
CA THR A 126 64.18 16.86 -10.58
C THR A 126 63.52 16.56 -9.24
N PHE A 127 62.51 17.36 -8.90
CA PHE A 127 61.61 17.09 -7.79
C PHE A 127 60.15 17.22 -8.23
N ASN A 128 59.25 16.67 -7.43
CA ASN A 128 57.81 16.74 -7.68
C ASN A 128 57.13 17.63 -6.65
N TYR A 129 56.03 18.24 -7.07
CA TYR A 129 55.08 18.92 -6.20
C TYR A 129 53.76 18.17 -6.22
N ASP A 130 53.20 17.93 -5.04
CA ASP A 130 51.94 17.22 -4.87
C ASP A 130 51.17 17.83 -3.70
N GLN A 131 49.91 18.20 -3.92
CA GLN A 131 49.03 18.68 -2.87
C GLN A 131 47.66 18.02 -3.02
N GLU A 132 47.17 17.43 -1.93
CA GLU A 132 45.95 16.65 -1.86
C GLU A 132 45.05 17.20 -0.75
N GLU A 133 43.75 17.31 -1.01
CA GLU A 133 42.73 17.63 0.00
C GLU A 133 41.66 16.53 -0.02
N PHE A 134 41.61 15.76 1.07
CA PHE A 134 40.60 14.73 1.30
C PHE A 134 39.43 15.35 2.06
N TYR A 135 38.20 14.99 1.66
CA TYR A 135 36.97 15.46 2.29
C TYR A 135 36.17 14.27 2.82
N PHE A 136 35.69 14.41 4.05
CA PHE A 136 34.66 13.56 4.64
C PHE A 136 33.46 14.44 4.97
N SER A 137 32.37 14.21 4.25
CA SER A 137 31.23 15.11 4.23
C SER A 137 30.02 14.46 4.87
N TYR A 138 29.26 15.26 5.60
CA TYR A 138 27.95 14.88 6.11
C TYR A 138 26.95 16.01 5.90
N ALA A 139 25.73 15.66 5.50
CA ALA A 139 24.63 16.60 5.40
C ALA A 139 23.32 15.98 5.87
N LYS A 140 22.42 16.83 6.35
CA LYS A 140 21.11 16.39 6.81
C LYS A 140 20.08 17.51 6.67
N ASN A 141 18.91 17.14 6.16
CA ASN A 141 17.72 17.99 6.24
C ASN A 141 17.28 18.10 7.69
N ILE A 142 17.40 19.30 8.25
CA ILE A 142 17.00 19.61 9.63
C ILE A 142 15.52 20.01 9.66
N ARG A 143 15.09 20.73 8.62
CA ARG A 143 13.69 21.07 8.30
C ARG A 143 13.49 20.92 6.79
N ASP A 144 12.25 20.90 6.32
CA ASP A 144 11.94 20.77 4.89
C ASP A 144 12.54 21.92 4.04
N TRP A 145 12.73 23.09 4.66
CA TRP A 145 13.30 24.27 4.03
C TRP A 145 14.78 24.52 4.39
N PHE A 146 15.38 23.74 5.31
CA PHE A 146 16.75 23.97 5.79
C PHE A 146 17.57 22.69 5.93
N THR A 147 18.74 22.72 5.29
CA THR A 147 19.72 21.65 5.33
C THR A 147 21.03 22.18 5.88
N GLY A 148 21.62 21.44 6.81
CA GLY A 148 22.98 21.68 7.28
C GLY A 148 23.95 20.67 6.66
N GLY A 149 25.17 21.10 6.40
CA GLY A 149 26.25 20.23 5.94
C GLY A 149 27.60 20.67 6.47
N ALA A 150 28.54 19.73 6.56
CA ALA A 150 29.89 19.98 7.02
C ALA A 150 30.89 19.05 6.33
N ASN A 151 32.13 19.51 6.22
CA ASN A 151 33.27 18.70 5.82
C ASN A 151 34.28 18.64 6.95
N ILE A 152 34.86 17.46 7.18
CA ILE A 152 36.18 17.31 7.80
C ILE A 152 37.17 17.13 6.66
N LYS A 153 38.27 17.87 6.70
CA LYS A 153 39.29 17.87 5.66
C LYS A 153 40.64 17.46 6.18
N ILE A 154 41.38 16.73 5.34
CA ILE A 154 42.79 16.42 5.56
C ILE A 154 43.53 16.91 4.33
N GLU A 155 44.47 17.81 4.54
CA GLU A 155 45.27 18.38 3.47
C GLU A 155 46.71 17.92 3.62
N ARG A 156 47.29 17.37 2.56
CA ARG A 156 48.67 16.91 2.52
C ARG A 156 49.39 17.65 1.42
N GLN A 157 50.58 18.17 1.74
CA GLN A 157 51.43 18.82 0.76
C GLN A 157 52.82 18.19 0.77
N VAL A 158 53.38 17.98 -0.41
CA VAL A 158 54.73 17.50 -0.64
C VAL A 158 55.41 18.40 -1.66
N ILE A 159 56.63 18.82 -1.34
CA ILE A 159 57.51 19.54 -2.26
C ILE A 159 58.92 18.99 -2.12
N GLY A 160 59.36 18.22 -3.10
CA GLY A 160 60.61 17.47 -3.03
C GLY A 160 60.67 16.60 -1.77
N GLN A 161 61.64 16.86 -0.89
CA GLN A 161 61.84 16.12 0.36
C GLN A 161 60.98 16.61 1.54
N TYR A 162 60.25 17.71 1.38
CA TYR A 162 59.44 18.29 2.46
C TYR A 162 57.99 17.85 2.33
N SER A 163 57.37 17.50 3.46
CA SER A 163 55.94 17.17 3.49
C SER A 163 55.30 17.55 4.81
N ASP A 164 54.02 17.90 4.79
CA ASP A 164 53.22 18.07 6.01
C ASP A 164 51.74 17.74 5.78
N ILE A 165 51.00 17.57 6.88
CA ILE A 165 49.56 17.30 6.91
C ILE A 165 48.83 18.30 7.82
N GLY A 166 47.77 18.90 7.30
CA GLY A 166 46.88 19.82 8.02
C GLY A 166 45.44 19.29 8.06
N PHE A 167 44.66 19.77 9.03
CA PHE A 167 43.26 19.41 9.20
C PHE A 167 42.37 20.63 9.06
N GLY A 168 41.22 20.47 8.40
CA GLY A 168 40.27 21.56 8.15
C GLY A 168 38.84 21.19 8.43
N ILE A 169 38.00 22.22 8.62
CA ILE A 169 36.55 22.07 8.75
C ILE A 169 35.87 23.11 7.86
N ASP A 170 34.88 22.66 7.08
CA ASP A 170 33.95 23.54 6.38
C ASP A 170 32.55 23.39 6.98
N LEU A 171 31.79 24.47 7.00
CA LEU A 171 30.38 24.47 7.39
C LEU A 171 29.54 25.05 6.26
N ALA A 172 28.38 24.45 6.00
CA ALA A 172 27.52 24.88 4.93
C ALA A 172 26.05 24.75 5.29
N ALA A 173 25.25 25.57 4.62
CA ALA A 173 23.81 25.60 4.74
C ALA A 173 23.18 25.68 3.35
N PHE A 174 22.00 25.08 3.24
CA PHE A 174 21.15 25.16 2.07
C PHE A 174 19.74 25.52 2.50
N TYR A 175 19.16 26.52 1.82
CA TYR A 175 17.83 27.02 2.12
C TYR A 175 16.96 26.94 0.87
N LYS A 176 15.82 26.27 1.00
CA LYS A 176 14.78 26.22 -0.02
C LYS A 176 13.63 27.11 0.39
N PHE A 177 13.44 28.17 -0.37
CA PHE A 177 12.28 29.02 -0.20
C PHE A 177 11.09 28.43 -0.95
N ASP A 178 9.97 28.30 -0.24
CA ASP A 178 8.69 27.96 -0.85
C ASP A 178 7.87 29.24 -1.02
N PHE A 179 8.14 29.96 -2.11
CA PHE A 179 7.43 31.18 -2.43
C PHE A 179 6.22 30.87 -3.32
N ASP A 180 5.02 31.30 -2.91
CA ASP A 180 3.80 31.22 -3.73
C ASP A 180 3.86 32.08 -4.99
N SER A 181 4.69 33.14 -4.97
CA SER A 181 4.88 34.03 -6.11
C SER A 181 5.49 33.27 -7.30
N GLU A 182 4.83 33.32 -8.47
CA GLU A 182 5.35 32.76 -9.71
C GLU A 182 6.75 33.29 -10.09
N TRP A 183 7.09 34.50 -9.64
CA TRP A 183 8.38 35.11 -9.88
C TRP A 183 9.47 34.55 -8.97
N LEU A 184 9.15 34.11 -7.76
CA LEU A 184 10.12 33.67 -6.75
C LEU A 184 10.16 32.16 -6.55
N LYS A 185 9.16 31.40 -7.02
CA LYS A 185 9.17 29.92 -6.97
C LYS A 185 10.42 29.33 -7.63
N ASN A 186 10.93 28.19 -7.14
CA ASN A 186 12.17 27.57 -7.63
C ASN A 186 13.42 28.45 -7.47
N THR A 187 13.46 29.27 -6.42
CA THR A 187 14.67 29.97 -5.99
C THR A 187 15.30 29.20 -4.83
N GLN A 188 16.61 28.99 -4.92
CA GLN A 188 17.40 28.29 -3.91
C GLN A 188 18.57 29.16 -3.49
N VAL A 189 18.96 29.04 -2.22
CA VAL A 189 20.10 29.79 -1.67
C VAL A 189 21.01 28.81 -0.94
N GLY A 190 22.30 28.99 -1.15
CA GLY A 190 23.34 28.23 -0.48
C GLY A 190 24.35 29.15 0.19
N VAL A 191 24.89 28.71 1.31
CA VAL A 191 26.01 29.37 1.99
C VAL A 191 27.04 28.32 2.36
N ILE A 192 28.31 28.64 2.16
CA ILE A 192 29.42 27.81 2.66
C ILE A 192 30.48 28.73 3.27
N TYR A 193 30.93 28.35 4.46
CA TYR A 193 32.14 28.88 5.08
C TYR A 193 33.20 27.78 5.04
N GLN A 194 34.13 27.89 4.09
CA GLN A 194 35.26 26.98 3.94
C GLN A 194 36.40 27.38 4.87
N ASN A 195 37.09 26.38 5.43
CA ASN A 195 38.19 26.55 6.38
C ASN A 195 37.80 27.38 7.62
N VAL A 196 36.60 27.13 8.18
CA VAL A 196 36.19 27.67 9.49
C VAL A 196 37.24 27.31 10.55
N TYR A 197 37.70 26.06 10.48
CA TYR A 197 38.99 25.67 11.02
C TYR A 197 39.94 25.45 9.85
N ALA A 198 40.99 26.26 9.77
CA ALA A 198 41.92 26.24 8.65
C ALA A 198 43.01 25.17 8.80
N PRO A 199 43.26 24.35 7.77
CA PRO A 199 44.47 23.55 7.65
C PRO A 199 45.72 24.41 7.84
N ARG A 200 46.69 23.84 8.55
CA ARG A 200 48.00 24.44 8.85
C ARG A 200 49.07 23.48 8.35
N LEU A 201 49.98 23.99 7.52
CA LEU A 201 51.05 23.20 6.93
C LEU A 201 52.40 23.87 7.24
N ARG A 202 53.35 23.09 7.72
CA ARG A 202 54.70 23.49 8.10
C ARG A 202 55.71 22.58 7.42
N LEU A 203 56.02 22.90 6.16
CA LEU A 203 56.98 22.14 5.36
C LEU A 203 58.42 22.26 5.88
N ARG A 204 58.78 23.42 6.45
CA ARG A 204 60.12 23.67 7.01
C ARG A 204 60.07 24.58 8.24
N GLN A 205 60.21 25.90 8.05
CA GLN A 205 60.31 26.85 9.17
C GLN A 205 59.01 27.62 9.43
N SER A 206 58.32 28.07 8.38
CA SER A 206 57.05 28.79 8.48
C SER A 206 55.85 27.84 8.50
N VAL A 207 54.80 28.26 9.20
CA VAL A 207 53.47 27.65 9.13
C VAL A 207 52.65 28.46 8.13
N ASP A 208 52.18 27.79 7.09
CA ASP A 208 51.24 28.32 6.11
C ASP A 208 49.82 27.95 6.55
N TYR A 209 48.93 28.94 6.47
CA TYR A 209 47.51 28.80 6.82
C TYR A 209 46.69 28.84 5.55
N MET A 210 45.81 27.84 5.38
CA MET A 210 44.85 27.91 4.28
C MET A 210 43.81 28.99 4.57
N PRO A 211 43.59 29.95 3.65
CA PRO A 211 42.69 31.07 3.88
C PRO A 211 41.25 30.58 4.04
N SER A 212 40.50 31.23 4.92
CA SER A 212 39.07 30.98 5.02
C SER A 212 38.30 31.73 3.95
N MET A 213 37.16 31.16 3.54
CA MET A 213 36.34 31.70 2.47
C MET A 213 34.86 31.56 2.82
N LEU A 214 34.15 32.66 2.75
CA LEU A 214 32.69 32.68 2.76
C LEU A 214 32.17 32.81 1.33
N ARG A 215 31.20 31.97 0.96
CA ARG A 215 30.44 32.10 -0.29
C ARG A 215 28.95 32.07 -0.03
N PHE A 216 28.24 32.91 -0.75
CA PHE A 216 26.79 32.98 -0.79
C PHE A 216 26.35 32.80 -2.24
N GLY A 217 25.45 31.86 -2.50
CA GLY A 217 24.93 31.57 -3.83
C GLY A 217 23.43 31.69 -3.91
N VAL A 218 22.93 32.12 -5.06
CA VAL A 218 21.51 32.11 -5.42
C VAL A 218 21.35 31.38 -6.74
N ALA A 219 20.38 30.47 -6.78
CA ALA A 219 19.98 29.77 -7.99
C ALA A 219 18.52 30.05 -8.31
N LYS A 220 18.26 30.31 -9.59
CA LYS A 220 16.91 30.47 -10.13
C LYS A 220 16.68 29.50 -11.27
N ILE A 221 15.64 28.68 -11.15
CA ILE A 221 15.30 27.66 -12.14
C ILE A 221 14.02 28.05 -12.86
N PHE A 222 14.14 28.26 -14.17
CA PHE A 222 13.02 28.57 -15.05
C PHE A 222 12.60 27.30 -15.78
N TYR A 223 11.34 26.89 -15.56
CA TYR A 223 10.68 25.87 -16.37
C TYR A 223 9.83 26.57 -17.43
N PHE A 224 10.13 26.33 -18.70
CA PHE A 224 9.29 26.79 -19.80
C PHE A 224 8.18 25.76 -20.07
N SER A 225 7.59 25.77 -21.28
CA SER A 225 6.51 24.86 -21.70
C SER A 225 6.83 23.37 -21.57
N ASN A 226 8.11 23.00 -21.44
CA ASN A 226 8.57 21.63 -21.18
C ASN A 226 9.43 21.61 -19.91
N THR A 227 8.99 20.88 -18.88
CA THR A 227 9.73 20.70 -17.62
C THR A 227 11.04 19.95 -17.79
N ALA A 228 11.19 19.19 -18.89
CA ALA A 228 12.43 18.48 -19.22
C ALA A 228 13.53 19.40 -19.77
N SER A 229 13.25 20.69 -20.01
CA SER A 229 14.24 21.65 -20.54
C SER A 229 14.37 22.91 -19.67
N PRO A 230 14.83 22.79 -18.41
CA PRO A 230 15.00 23.94 -17.54
C PRO A 230 16.13 24.87 -18.01
N PHE A 231 15.96 26.16 -17.74
CA PHE A 231 17.01 27.16 -17.83
C PHE A 231 17.37 27.66 -16.43
N VAL A 232 18.63 27.56 -16.07
CA VAL A 232 19.14 27.89 -14.73
C VAL A 232 20.00 29.14 -14.82
N VAL A 233 19.79 30.05 -13.87
CA VAL A 233 20.64 31.23 -13.66
C VAL A 233 21.21 31.16 -12.25
N LEU A 234 22.52 31.33 -12.12
CA LEU A 234 23.27 31.21 -10.88
C LEU A 234 24.09 32.48 -10.64
N MET A 235 24.13 32.92 -9.39
CA MET A 235 24.99 34.01 -8.95
C MET A 235 25.63 33.63 -7.61
N ASP A 236 26.96 33.69 -7.53
CA ASP A 236 27.70 33.51 -6.29
C ASP A 236 28.53 34.75 -5.96
N ILE A 237 28.53 35.13 -4.68
CA ILE A 237 29.42 36.14 -4.09
C ILE A 237 30.43 35.39 -3.22
N GLN A 238 31.71 35.67 -3.42
CA GLN A 238 32.82 35.06 -2.68
C GLN A 238 33.64 36.13 -1.96
N LYS A 239 33.96 35.89 -0.69
CA LYS A 239 34.88 36.71 0.10
C LYS A 239 35.85 35.81 0.85
N GLY A 240 37.13 35.86 0.45
CA GLY A 240 38.23 35.26 1.21
C GLY A 240 38.84 36.24 2.21
N ASP A 241 39.49 35.73 3.26
CA ASP A 241 40.11 36.55 4.32
C ASP A 241 41.05 37.63 3.79
N ARG A 242 41.78 37.31 2.71
CA ARG A 242 42.82 38.16 2.13
C ARG A 242 42.57 38.53 0.67
N GLU A 243 41.31 38.40 0.23
CA GLU A 243 40.88 38.69 -1.14
C GLU A 243 39.82 39.80 -1.21
N PRO A 244 39.74 40.57 -2.30
CA PRO A 244 38.55 41.37 -2.58
C PRO A 244 37.32 40.47 -2.76
N VAL A 245 36.13 41.08 -2.69
CA VAL A 245 34.89 40.38 -3.02
C VAL A 245 34.92 40.01 -4.51
N LYS A 246 34.55 38.78 -4.83
CA LYS A 246 34.44 38.25 -6.19
C LYS A 246 33.01 37.87 -6.50
N PHE A 247 32.62 38.05 -7.75
CA PHE A 247 31.32 37.70 -8.27
C PHE A 247 31.46 36.63 -9.34
N HIS A 248 30.55 35.66 -9.31
CA HIS A 248 30.43 34.62 -10.31
C HIS A 248 29.00 34.62 -10.82
N LEU A 249 28.83 34.57 -12.14
CA LEU A 249 27.54 34.45 -12.78
C LEU A 249 27.59 33.26 -13.74
N GLY A 250 26.52 32.46 -13.75
CA GLY A 250 26.44 31.27 -14.58
C GLY A 250 25.04 31.06 -15.11
N THR A 251 24.95 30.48 -16.31
CA THR A 251 23.69 30.02 -16.88
C THR A 251 23.85 28.64 -17.49
N GLU A 252 22.81 27.83 -17.41
CA GLU A 252 22.72 26.50 -18.02
C GLU A 252 21.38 26.37 -18.73
N TYR A 253 21.41 26.05 -20.01
CA TYR A 253 20.24 25.58 -20.75
C TYR A 253 20.34 24.06 -20.89
N ASN A 254 19.35 23.36 -20.35
CA ASN A 254 19.23 21.92 -20.50
C ASN A 254 18.17 21.61 -21.57
N TYR A 255 18.54 20.82 -22.57
CA TYR A 255 17.66 20.35 -23.63
C TYR A 255 17.27 18.89 -23.37
N ASN A 256 16.00 18.68 -23.03
CA ASN A 256 15.37 17.37 -22.78
C ASN A 256 16.10 16.46 -21.79
N GLY A 257 16.85 17.02 -20.84
CA GLY A 257 17.63 16.25 -19.86
C GLY A 257 18.84 15.52 -20.46
N GLN A 258 19.22 15.82 -21.71
CA GLN A 258 20.21 15.05 -22.47
C GLN A 258 21.40 15.88 -22.92
N ALA A 259 21.20 17.14 -23.31
CA ALA A 259 22.26 18.01 -23.78
C ALA A 259 22.21 19.34 -23.04
N MET A 260 23.36 19.85 -22.61
CA MET A 260 23.44 21.07 -21.82
C MET A 260 24.45 22.03 -22.43
N LEU A 261 24.10 23.31 -22.47
CA LEU A 261 24.99 24.40 -22.85
C LEU A 261 25.09 25.40 -21.70
N ARG A 262 26.31 25.86 -21.44
CA ARG A 262 26.64 26.69 -20.28
C ARG A 262 27.50 27.86 -20.68
N VAL A 263 27.19 29.01 -20.10
CA VAL A 263 28.01 30.22 -20.20
C VAL A 263 28.12 30.80 -18.81
N GLY A 264 29.33 31.23 -18.45
CA GLY A 264 29.58 31.90 -17.18
C GLY A 264 30.60 33.00 -17.26
N VAL A 265 30.65 33.78 -16.19
CA VAL A 265 31.59 34.88 -15.98
C VAL A 265 32.14 34.79 -14.56
N ASN A 266 33.44 35.00 -14.41
CA ASN A 266 34.10 35.14 -13.12
C ASN A 266 35.17 36.23 -13.15
N ASP A 267 35.96 36.31 -12.08
CA ASP A 267 37.08 37.24 -11.92
C ASP A 267 38.19 37.11 -12.98
N ARG A 268 38.22 36.00 -13.73
CA ARG A 268 39.17 35.73 -14.82
C ARG A 268 38.57 35.97 -16.20
N GLY A 269 37.25 36.08 -16.31
CA GLY A 269 36.53 36.34 -17.56
C GLY A 269 35.47 35.29 -17.89
N LEU A 270 35.20 35.14 -19.20
CA LEU A 270 34.18 34.22 -19.72
C LEU A 270 34.60 32.76 -19.59
N THR A 271 33.63 31.90 -19.29
CA THR A 271 33.74 30.45 -19.36
C THR A 271 32.60 29.86 -20.18
N PHE A 272 32.88 28.74 -20.84
CA PHE A 272 31.94 28.03 -21.69
C PHE A 272 31.92 26.56 -21.28
N GLY A 273 30.75 25.94 -21.34
CA GLY A 273 30.62 24.51 -21.05
C GLY A 273 29.56 23.83 -21.90
N ALA A 274 29.75 22.54 -22.10
CA ALA A 274 28.78 21.65 -22.73
C ALA A 274 28.70 20.35 -21.93
N GLY A 275 27.53 19.73 -21.92
CA GLY A 275 27.28 18.48 -21.20
C GLY A 275 26.39 17.55 -22.02
N ALA A 276 26.57 16.25 -21.84
CA ALA A 276 25.74 15.22 -22.46
C ALA A 276 25.42 14.12 -21.47
N VAL A 277 24.15 13.72 -21.39
CA VAL A 277 23.65 12.65 -20.52
C VAL A 277 23.15 11.48 -21.36
N TYR A 278 23.65 10.28 -21.04
CA TYR A 278 23.12 9.04 -21.57
C TYR A 278 22.82 8.07 -20.42
N LYS A 279 21.52 7.84 -20.20
CA LYS A 279 20.98 7.04 -19.08
C LYS A 279 21.44 7.59 -17.73
N ARG A 280 22.48 6.99 -17.14
CA ARG A 280 23.03 7.32 -15.82
C ARG A 280 24.42 7.95 -15.87
N TYR A 281 24.96 8.11 -17.08
CA TYR A 281 26.29 8.61 -17.34
C TYR A 281 26.17 10.03 -17.90
N GLU A 282 26.95 10.95 -17.37
CA GLU A 282 27.05 12.32 -17.84
C GLU A 282 28.52 12.65 -18.11
N LEU A 283 28.75 13.31 -19.24
CA LEU A 283 30.06 13.81 -19.63
C LEU A 283 29.96 15.32 -19.81
N ASP A 284 30.79 16.05 -19.07
CA ASP A 284 30.87 17.50 -19.15
C ASP A 284 32.23 17.94 -19.62
N TYR A 285 32.22 19.00 -20.43
CA TYR A 285 33.40 19.71 -20.87
C TYR A 285 33.25 21.19 -20.56
N SER A 286 34.34 21.84 -20.17
CA SER A 286 34.40 23.30 -20.10
C SER A 286 35.75 23.86 -20.49
N TYR A 287 35.70 25.12 -20.91
CA TYR A 287 36.85 25.96 -21.23
C TYR A 287 36.75 27.29 -20.49
N GLY A 288 37.87 27.76 -19.95
CA GLY A 288 37.95 29.08 -19.35
C GLY A 288 39.37 29.47 -18.98
N LYS A 289 39.59 30.77 -18.78
CA LYS A 289 40.90 31.31 -18.37
C LYS A 289 41.30 30.82 -16.98
N ILE A 290 42.61 30.67 -16.77
CA ILE A 290 43.21 30.27 -15.49
C ILE A 290 43.71 31.52 -14.73
N ASP A 291 44.06 32.58 -15.46
CA ASP A 291 44.51 33.86 -14.92
C ASP A 291 43.72 35.04 -15.50
N SER A 292 43.71 36.16 -14.78
CA SER A 292 43.07 37.41 -15.20
C SER A 292 43.98 38.30 -16.05
N ARG A 293 45.30 38.03 -16.08
CA ARG A 293 46.30 38.86 -16.75
C ARG A 293 46.61 38.39 -18.18
N ASN A 294 45.93 37.35 -18.67
CA ASN A 294 46.17 36.72 -19.97
C ASN A 294 47.63 36.29 -20.20
N VAL A 295 48.35 36.01 -19.13
CA VAL A 295 49.71 35.47 -19.21
C VAL A 295 49.65 34.03 -19.73
N PHE A 296 48.52 33.36 -19.50
CA PHE A 296 48.38 31.93 -19.64
C PHE A 296 47.22 31.55 -20.56
N SER A 297 47.40 30.45 -21.30
CA SER A 297 46.32 29.87 -22.11
C SER A 297 45.19 29.37 -21.21
N GLY A 298 43.96 29.39 -21.74
CA GLY A 298 42.81 28.81 -21.03
C GLY A 298 42.98 27.30 -20.74
N SER A 299 42.27 26.81 -19.74
CA SER A 299 42.27 25.40 -19.35
C SER A 299 41.10 24.65 -19.99
N HIS A 300 41.40 23.48 -20.52
CA HIS A 300 40.41 22.47 -20.91
C HIS A 300 40.12 21.56 -19.72
N ARG A 301 38.85 21.33 -19.46
CA ARG A 301 38.36 20.64 -18.26
C ARG A 301 37.31 19.62 -18.65
N ILE A 302 37.37 18.43 -18.06
CA ILE A 302 36.44 17.35 -18.34
C ILE A 302 35.94 16.75 -17.02
N SER A 303 34.66 16.40 -16.97
CA SER A 303 34.06 15.64 -15.87
C SER A 303 33.26 14.46 -16.39
N PHE A 304 33.32 13.38 -15.64
CA PHE A 304 32.49 12.20 -15.82
C PHE A 304 31.68 11.97 -14.55
N VAL A 305 30.36 11.87 -14.69
CA VAL A 305 29.42 11.68 -13.59
C VAL A 305 28.62 10.40 -13.80
N VAL A 306 28.43 9.64 -12.73
CA VAL A 306 27.59 8.43 -12.71
C VAL A 306 26.60 8.49 -11.57
N ASN A 307 25.31 8.45 -11.91
CA ASN A 307 24.21 8.44 -10.94
C ASN A 307 23.55 7.06 -10.87
N PHE A 308 23.71 6.33 -9.76
CA PHE A 308 23.35 4.91 -9.70
C PHE A 308 22.58 4.48 -8.45
N GLY A 309 22.01 3.27 -8.53
CA GLY A 309 21.10 2.74 -7.51
C GLY A 309 19.71 3.37 -7.57
N LYS A 310 18.83 2.90 -6.69
CA LYS A 310 17.47 3.44 -6.57
C LYS A 310 17.48 4.86 -6.01
N SER A 311 16.60 5.72 -6.51
CA SER A 311 16.41 7.05 -5.97
C SER A 311 15.78 6.99 -4.57
N ARG A 312 15.90 8.07 -3.79
CA ARG A 312 15.20 8.19 -2.49
C ARG A 312 13.69 7.97 -2.66
N VAL A 313 13.09 8.58 -3.68
CA VAL A 313 11.67 8.40 -4.03
C VAL A 313 11.34 6.94 -4.33
N GLU A 314 12.13 6.26 -5.18
CA GLU A 314 11.92 4.85 -5.51
C GLU A 314 12.06 3.93 -4.28
N LYS A 315 12.97 4.26 -3.37
CA LYS A 315 13.15 3.50 -2.12
C LYS A 315 11.97 3.71 -1.17
N LEU A 316 11.43 4.92 -1.06
CA LEU A 316 10.25 5.22 -0.24
C LEU A 316 9.02 4.47 -0.75
N GLN A 317 8.76 4.53 -2.05
CA GLN A 317 7.67 3.80 -2.70
C GLN A 317 7.77 2.28 -2.47
N LEU A 318 8.99 1.72 -2.50
CA LEU A 318 9.21 0.30 -2.21
C LEU A 318 8.88 -0.05 -0.74
N ILE A 319 9.23 0.82 0.21
CA ILE A 319 8.94 0.62 1.63
C ILE A 319 7.44 0.73 1.89
N GLU A 320 6.78 1.72 1.29
CA GLU A 320 5.33 1.90 1.38
C GLU A 320 4.58 0.71 0.81
N ALA A 321 5.00 0.21 -0.36
CA ALA A 321 4.40 -0.99 -0.98
C ALA A 321 4.57 -2.24 -0.11
N LYS A 322 5.75 -2.42 0.52
CA LYS A 322 5.98 -3.50 1.47
C LYS A 322 5.10 -3.38 2.70
N ARG A 323 5.01 -2.18 3.28
CA ARG A 323 4.18 -1.91 4.46
C ARG A 323 2.70 -2.16 4.17
N GLN A 324 2.23 -1.75 2.99
CA GLN A 324 0.86 -1.99 2.54
C GLN A 324 0.58 -3.49 2.45
N LYS A 325 1.49 -4.26 1.84
CA LYS A 325 1.40 -5.72 1.77
C LYS A 325 1.37 -6.37 3.15
N GLU A 326 2.24 -5.93 4.07
CA GLU A 326 2.26 -6.44 5.45
C GLU A 326 0.95 -6.16 6.21
N ILE A 327 0.36 -4.98 6.00
CA ILE A 327 -0.95 -4.62 6.57
C ILE A 327 -2.04 -5.51 6.01
N GLU A 328 -2.08 -5.71 4.69
CA GLU A 328 -3.04 -6.60 4.01
C GLU A 328 -2.92 -8.04 4.51
N GLU A 329 -1.71 -8.58 4.62
CA GLU A 329 -1.46 -9.91 5.18
C GLU A 329 -1.88 -10.03 6.65
N ARG A 330 -1.74 -8.95 7.43
CA ARG A 330 -2.20 -8.91 8.83
C ARG A 330 -3.72 -8.90 8.92
N ILE A 331 -4.39 -8.10 8.09
CA ILE A 331 -5.86 -8.04 8.01
C ILE A 331 -6.41 -9.38 7.54
N ALA A 332 -5.83 -9.99 6.50
CA ALA A 332 -6.26 -11.29 6.00
C ALA A 332 -6.14 -12.39 7.07
N ARG A 333 -5.03 -12.43 7.82
CA ARG A 333 -4.84 -13.37 8.94
C ARG A 333 -5.87 -13.16 10.05
N GLU A 334 -6.14 -11.91 10.41
CA GLU A 334 -7.13 -11.59 11.45
C GLU A 334 -8.56 -11.93 11.00
N ASN A 335 -8.90 -11.64 9.74
CA ASN A 335 -10.19 -12.00 9.15
C ASN A 335 -10.40 -13.52 9.11
N GLU A 336 -9.37 -14.28 8.69
CA GLU A 336 -9.43 -15.74 8.69
C GLU A 336 -9.54 -16.31 10.12
N ARG A 337 -8.83 -15.72 11.09
CA ARG A 337 -8.96 -16.09 12.51
C ARG A 337 -10.38 -15.86 13.03
N ARG A 338 -10.95 -14.68 12.74
CA ARG A 338 -12.34 -14.33 13.11
C ARG A 338 -13.34 -15.26 12.44
N ARG A 339 -13.18 -15.54 11.15
CA ARG A 339 -13.99 -16.49 10.38
C ARG A 339 -13.98 -17.87 11.03
N ARG A 340 -12.80 -18.42 11.35
CA ARG A 340 -12.67 -19.73 12.04
C ARG A 340 -13.31 -19.74 13.42
N ALA A 341 -13.13 -18.69 14.21
CA ALA A 341 -13.76 -18.58 15.52
C ALA A 341 -15.29 -18.50 15.42
N GLN A 342 -15.81 -17.77 14.43
CA GLN A 342 -17.23 -17.67 14.16
C GLN A 342 -17.83 -18.99 13.67
N ILE A 343 -17.14 -19.70 12.76
CA ILE A 343 -17.53 -21.05 12.33
C ILE A 343 -17.61 -21.99 13.53
N LYS A 344 -16.56 -22.05 14.36
CA LYS A 344 -16.54 -22.90 15.56
C LYS A 344 -17.69 -22.57 16.52
N LYS A 345 -17.97 -21.28 16.73
CA LYS A 345 -19.07 -20.82 17.58
C LYS A 345 -20.43 -21.24 17.02
N LEU A 346 -20.69 -20.99 15.73
CA LEU A 346 -21.95 -21.32 15.07
C LEU A 346 -22.18 -22.84 15.00
N LEU A 347 -21.14 -23.63 14.76
CA LEU A 347 -21.20 -25.10 14.83
C LEU A 347 -21.58 -25.57 16.24
N GLY A 348 -20.97 -24.98 17.28
CA GLY A 348 -21.34 -25.26 18.67
C GLY A 348 -22.81 -24.95 18.95
N GLU A 349 -23.24 -23.71 18.64
CA GLU A 349 -24.64 -23.29 18.83
C GLU A 349 -25.63 -24.18 18.05
N GLY A 350 -25.30 -24.54 16.81
CA GLY A 350 -26.14 -25.42 15.98
C GLY A 350 -26.26 -26.83 16.56
N LYS A 351 -25.17 -27.39 17.09
CA LYS A 351 -25.18 -28.71 17.74
C LYS A 351 -25.97 -28.70 19.04
N ASP A 352 -25.85 -27.66 19.85
CA ASP A 352 -26.62 -27.52 21.10
C ASP A 352 -28.14 -27.44 20.81
N LEU A 353 -28.53 -26.70 19.76
CA LEU A 353 -29.92 -26.63 19.31
C LEU A 353 -30.43 -27.96 18.74
N TYR A 354 -29.59 -28.67 17.99
CA TYR A 354 -29.90 -30.01 17.47
C TYR A 354 -30.14 -31.00 18.61
N ALA A 355 -29.28 -30.98 19.63
CA ALA A 355 -29.44 -31.82 20.83
C ALA A 355 -30.68 -31.46 21.67
N SER A 356 -31.22 -30.25 21.50
CA SER A 356 -32.43 -29.78 22.17
C SER A 356 -33.70 -29.99 21.32
N ASP A 357 -33.62 -30.78 20.24
CA ASP A 357 -34.70 -31.04 19.27
C ASP A 357 -35.24 -29.80 18.52
N ASP A 358 -34.55 -28.65 18.58
CA ASP A 358 -34.90 -27.44 17.82
C ASP A 358 -34.23 -27.45 16.43
N TYR A 359 -34.64 -28.43 15.62
CA TYR A 359 -34.02 -28.73 14.33
C TYR A 359 -34.08 -27.56 13.33
N PHE A 360 -35.12 -26.73 13.36
CA PHE A 360 -35.21 -25.57 12.46
C PHE A 360 -34.14 -24.53 12.78
N LYS A 361 -33.96 -24.17 14.06
CA LYS A 361 -32.92 -23.21 14.45
C LYS A 361 -31.53 -23.80 14.27
N ALA A 362 -31.35 -25.10 14.54
CA ALA A 362 -30.10 -25.80 14.26
C ALA A 362 -29.72 -25.70 12.77
N LEU A 363 -30.67 -25.95 11.86
CA LEU A 363 -30.48 -25.84 10.42
C LEU A 363 -30.03 -24.44 9.99
N VAL A 364 -30.61 -23.38 10.56
CA VAL A 364 -30.20 -22.00 10.29
C VAL A 364 -28.75 -21.75 10.71
N LYS A 365 -28.34 -22.25 11.88
CA LYS A 365 -26.95 -22.09 12.35
C LYS A 365 -25.95 -22.81 11.45
N PHE A 366 -26.25 -24.03 11.01
CA PHE A 366 -25.39 -24.75 10.08
C PHE A 366 -25.34 -24.08 8.69
N GLN A 367 -26.45 -23.51 8.22
CA GLN A 367 -26.45 -22.71 6.98
C GLN A 367 -25.60 -21.45 7.10
N GLN A 368 -25.62 -20.75 8.24
CA GLN A 368 -24.72 -19.62 8.50
C GLN A 368 -23.23 -20.03 8.49
N VAL A 369 -22.90 -21.26 8.88
CA VAL A 369 -21.54 -21.80 8.72
C VAL A 369 -21.21 -21.97 7.24
N LEU A 370 -22.13 -22.51 6.43
CA LEU A 370 -21.92 -22.69 4.98
C LEU A 370 -21.85 -21.36 4.21
N GLU A 371 -22.47 -20.29 4.71
CA GLU A 371 -22.26 -18.93 4.16
C GLU A 371 -20.82 -18.44 4.38
N LEU A 372 -20.22 -18.78 5.53
CA LEU A 372 -18.84 -18.44 5.84
C LEU A 372 -17.85 -19.40 5.16
N ASP A 373 -18.17 -20.68 5.03
CA ASP A 373 -17.36 -21.72 4.42
C ASP A 373 -18.26 -22.77 3.75
N GLN A 374 -18.50 -22.58 2.45
CA GLN A 374 -19.39 -23.42 1.64
C GLN A 374 -18.97 -24.89 1.58
N SER A 375 -17.69 -25.17 1.85
CA SER A 375 -17.09 -26.51 1.80
C SER A 375 -16.92 -27.14 3.18
N ASN A 376 -17.44 -26.53 4.25
CA ASN A 376 -17.28 -27.04 5.60
C ASN A 376 -17.97 -28.42 5.73
N PRO A 377 -17.21 -29.51 5.88
CA PRO A 377 -17.76 -30.86 5.81
C PRO A 377 -18.72 -31.14 6.96
N GLU A 378 -18.37 -30.66 8.16
CA GLU A 378 -19.17 -30.83 9.36
C GLU A 378 -20.52 -30.11 9.27
N ALA A 379 -20.55 -28.89 8.72
CA ALA A 379 -21.81 -28.18 8.51
C ALA A 379 -22.68 -28.82 7.43
N LEU A 380 -22.09 -29.34 6.34
CA LEU A 380 -22.82 -30.06 5.29
C LEU A 380 -23.51 -31.30 5.86
N ASP A 381 -22.76 -32.14 6.58
CA ASP A 381 -23.29 -33.35 7.21
C ASP A 381 -24.43 -33.01 8.18
N MET A 382 -24.24 -32.01 9.04
CA MET A 382 -25.25 -31.59 10.01
C MET A 382 -26.50 -31.01 9.33
N VAL A 383 -26.37 -30.29 8.21
CA VAL A 383 -27.53 -29.80 7.43
C VAL A 383 -28.36 -30.96 6.90
N ASP A 384 -27.71 -31.98 6.34
CA ASP A 384 -28.38 -33.14 5.76
C ASP A 384 -29.05 -33.99 6.83
N GLU A 385 -28.36 -34.23 7.95
CA GLU A 385 -28.93 -34.94 9.10
C GLU A 385 -30.14 -34.20 9.68
N THR A 386 -30.02 -32.89 9.88
CA THR A 386 -31.11 -32.05 10.41
C THR A 386 -32.33 -32.06 9.49
N ARG A 387 -32.14 -31.97 8.17
CA ARG A 387 -33.23 -32.06 7.19
C ARG A 387 -33.90 -33.44 7.20
N ALA A 388 -33.12 -34.50 7.31
CA ALA A 388 -33.65 -35.86 7.41
C ALA A 388 -34.52 -36.02 8.66
N ARG A 389 -34.05 -35.55 9.82
CA ARG A 389 -34.83 -35.56 11.08
C ARG A 389 -36.12 -34.76 11.00
N MET A 390 -36.07 -33.53 10.48
CA MET A 390 -37.27 -32.72 10.28
C MET A 390 -38.29 -33.42 9.39
N THR A 391 -37.83 -34.10 8.33
CA THR A 391 -38.70 -34.85 7.42
C THR A 391 -39.32 -36.07 8.10
N GLU A 392 -38.54 -36.79 8.91
CA GLU A 392 -39.00 -37.93 9.70
C GLU A 392 -40.09 -37.51 10.70
N ILE A 393 -39.86 -36.43 11.46
CA ILE A 393 -40.82 -35.88 12.43
C ILE A 393 -42.10 -35.46 11.72
N ARG A 394 -41.98 -34.68 10.64
CA ARG A 394 -43.13 -34.23 9.85
C ARG A 394 -43.93 -35.41 9.28
N LYS A 395 -43.25 -36.47 8.86
CA LYS A 395 -43.90 -37.70 8.39
C LYS A 395 -44.66 -38.40 9.51
N LYS A 396 -44.05 -38.57 10.69
CA LYS A 396 -44.72 -39.15 11.87
C LYS A 396 -45.95 -38.35 12.28
N GLU A 397 -45.87 -37.02 12.31
CA GLU A 397 -47.00 -36.15 12.59
C GLU A 397 -48.11 -36.31 11.55
N MET A 398 -47.75 -36.36 10.27
CA MET A 398 -48.71 -36.57 9.18
C MET A 398 -49.36 -37.96 9.25
N ASP A 399 -48.61 -39.01 9.56
CA ASP A 399 -49.13 -40.37 9.72
C ASP A 399 -50.08 -40.46 10.94
N GLN A 400 -49.75 -39.80 12.05
CA GLN A 400 -50.64 -39.68 13.21
C GLN A 400 -51.94 -38.94 12.88
N GLN A 401 -51.86 -37.84 12.12
CA GLN A 401 -53.04 -37.12 11.66
C GLN A 401 -53.88 -37.96 10.71
N LEU A 402 -53.27 -38.66 9.76
CA LEU A 402 -53.94 -39.56 8.83
C LEU A 402 -54.64 -40.69 9.58
N SER A 403 -54.00 -41.29 10.58
CA SER A 403 -54.62 -42.32 11.43
C SER A 403 -55.86 -41.78 12.15
N LYS A 404 -55.76 -40.60 12.80
CA LYS A 404 -56.92 -39.95 13.44
C LYS A 404 -58.06 -39.67 12.46
N ILE A 405 -57.74 -39.23 11.23
CA ILE A 405 -58.71 -39.00 10.17
C ILE A 405 -59.38 -40.32 9.74
N GLN A 406 -58.59 -41.39 9.58
CA GLN A 406 -59.10 -42.72 9.21
C GLN A 406 -60.01 -43.30 10.29
N GLU A 407 -59.60 -43.27 11.56
CA GLU A 407 -60.43 -43.70 12.70
C GLU A 407 -61.75 -42.92 12.75
N THR A 408 -61.69 -41.60 12.58
CA THR A 408 -62.89 -40.74 12.54
C THR A 408 -63.80 -41.13 11.37
N ARG A 409 -63.23 -41.42 10.19
CA ARG A 409 -63.97 -41.85 9.01
C ARG A 409 -64.63 -43.22 9.21
N GLN A 410 -63.90 -44.18 9.79
CA GLN A 410 -64.43 -45.50 10.11
C GLN A 410 -65.56 -45.41 11.13
N ARG A 411 -65.39 -44.64 12.22
CA ARG A 411 -66.47 -44.38 13.20
C ARG A 411 -67.71 -43.81 12.54
N LYS A 412 -67.57 -42.82 11.65
CA LYS A 412 -68.72 -42.26 10.90
C LYS A 412 -69.39 -43.28 9.97
N GLN A 413 -68.62 -44.18 9.34
CA GLN A 413 -69.19 -45.23 8.49
C GLN A 413 -69.93 -46.29 9.30
N ILE A 414 -69.36 -46.72 10.43
CA ILE A 414 -70.00 -47.64 11.38
C ILE A 414 -71.28 -47.00 11.90
N GLN A 415 -71.25 -45.73 12.34
CA GLN A 415 -72.44 -45.04 12.82
C GLN A 415 -73.52 -44.95 11.74
N LYS A 416 -73.18 -44.57 10.50
CA LYS A 416 -74.15 -44.54 9.39
C LYS A 416 -74.77 -45.91 9.11
N PHE A 417 -73.98 -46.98 9.21
CA PHE A 417 -74.47 -48.35 9.04
C PHE A 417 -75.43 -48.73 10.16
N VAL A 418 -75.03 -48.49 11.42
CA VAL A 418 -75.85 -48.73 12.61
C VAL A 418 -77.16 -47.95 12.51
N ASP A 419 -77.12 -46.64 12.27
CA ASP A 419 -78.31 -45.78 12.17
C ASP A 419 -79.27 -46.28 11.07
N LYS A 420 -78.75 -46.70 9.92
CA LYS A 420 -79.56 -47.24 8.82
C LYS A 420 -80.32 -48.50 9.26
N HIS A 421 -79.63 -49.43 9.91
CA HIS A 421 -80.20 -50.70 10.35
C HIS A 421 -81.12 -50.53 11.57
N VAL A 422 -80.79 -49.63 12.51
CA VAL A 422 -81.68 -49.24 13.62
C VAL A 422 -82.98 -48.65 13.11
N ASN A 423 -82.92 -47.71 12.16
CA ASN A 423 -84.11 -47.09 11.58
C ASN A 423 -84.95 -48.09 10.79
N ARG A 424 -84.33 -49.01 10.02
CA ARG A 424 -85.05 -50.09 9.34
C ARG A 424 -85.76 -51.01 10.33
N GLY A 425 -85.10 -51.39 11.42
CA GLY A 425 -85.73 -52.19 12.46
C GLY A 425 -86.93 -51.48 13.10
N LEU A 426 -86.81 -50.17 13.36
CA LEU A 426 -87.93 -49.34 13.85
C LEU A 426 -89.09 -49.25 12.84
N ASP A 427 -88.80 -49.18 11.55
CA ASP A 427 -89.83 -49.18 10.50
C ASP A 427 -90.55 -50.54 10.38
N TYR A 428 -89.84 -51.67 10.54
CA TYR A 428 -90.46 -53.00 10.61
C TYR A 428 -91.30 -53.17 11.88
N LEU A 429 -90.82 -52.66 13.02
CA LEU A 429 -91.58 -52.62 14.27
C LEU A 429 -92.92 -51.90 14.09
N LYS A 430 -92.94 -50.73 13.45
CA LYS A 430 -94.18 -49.98 13.16
C LYS A 430 -95.16 -50.76 12.28
N LYS A 431 -94.66 -51.63 11.41
CA LYS A 431 -95.47 -52.51 10.54
C LYS A 431 -95.92 -53.79 11.25
N GLY A 432 -95.48 -54.03 12.49
CA GLY A 432 -95.79 -55.23 13.26
C GLY A 432 -95.00 -56.47 12.85
N ASP A 433 -93.92 -56.31 12.06
CA ASP A 433 -93.01 -57.38 11.64
C ASP A 433 -91.79 -57.41 12.58
N TYR A 434 -91.97 -58.06 13.74
CA TYR A 434 -90.95 -58.09 14.78
C TYR A 434 -89.75 -58.98 14.41
N GLY A 435 -89.94 -60.04 13.62
CA GLY A 435 -88.87 -60.91 13.17
C GLY A 435 -87.86 -60.17 12.28
N SER A 436 -88.35 -59.40 11.30
CA SER A 436 -87.51 -58.54 10.47
C SER A 436 -86.89 -57.39 11.27
N ALA A 437 -87.60 -56.83 12.25
CA ALA A 437 -87.08 -55.79 13.13
C ALA A 437 -85.89 -56.28 13.97
N ILE A 438 -86.02 -57.46 14.59
CA ILE A 438 -84.96 -58.11 15.37
C ILE A 438 -83.74 -58.40 14.50
N ASN A 439 -83.93 -58.89 13.26
CA ASN A 439 -82.82 -59.16 12.34
C ASN A 439 -82.05 -57.88 11.96
N GLU A 440 -82.75 -56.79 11.62
CA GLU A 440 -82.10 -55.51 11.31
C GLU A 440 -81.37 -54.92 12.52
N TRP A 441 -81.92 -55.06 13.73
CA TRP A 441 -81.22 -54.63 14.96
C TRP A 441 -80.06 -55.53 15.34
N ASN A 442 -80.11 -56.84 15.09
CA ASN A 442 -78.96 -57.72 15.27
C ASN A 442 -77.80 -57.33 14.32
N LEU A 443 -78.10 -56.94 13.08
CA LEU A 443 -77.10 -56.41 12.15
C LEU A 443 -76.47 -55.10 12.66
N ALA A 444 -77.26 -54.22 13.27
CA ALA A 444 -76.76 -53.01 13.91
C ALA A 444 -75.92 -53.32 15.17
N LEU A 445 -76.36 -54.29 15.98
CA LEU A 445 -75.71 -54.72 17.22
C LEU A 445 -74.35 -55.39 16.93
N ASP A 446 -74.21 -56.13 15.85
CA ASP A 446 -72.93 -56.74 15.42
C ASP A 446 -71.83 -55.68 15.20
N ARG A 447 -72.23 -54.48 14.74
CA ARG A 447 -71.31 -53.34 14.53
C ARG A 447 -71.16 -52.46 15.76
N GLN A 448 -72.07 -52.53 16.73
CA GLN A 448 -72.00 -51.83 18.00
C GLN A 448 -72.47 -52.74 19.16
N PRO A 449 -71.65 -53.74 19.56
CA PRO A 449 -72.06 -54.79 20.51
C PRO A 449 -72.41 -54.27 21.91
N ASP A 450 -71.91 -53.09 22.23
CA ASP A 450 -72.11 -52.45 23.54
C ASP A 450 -73.35 -51.55 23.59
N SER A 451 -74.11 -51.42 22.48
CA SER A 451 -75.31 -50.58 22.45
C SER A 451 -76.43 -51.18 23.27
N GLN A 452 -76.60 -50.68 24.50
CA GLN A 452 -77.71 -51.05 25.39
C GLN A 452 -79.07 -50.75 24.76
N GLN A 453 -79.17 -49.67 23.98
CA GLN A 453 -80.39 -49.27 23.30
C GLN A 453 -80.83 -50.31 22.24
N ILE A 454 -79.89 -50.80 21.42
CA ILE A 454 -80.21 -51.80 20.38
C ILE A 454 -80.58 -53.14 21.03
N LYS A 455 -79.89 -53.52 22.12
CA LYS A 455 -80.24 -54.71 22.91
C LYS A 455 -81.66 -54.62 23.46
N GLN A 456 -82.03 -53.46 24.01
CA GLN A 456 -83.38 -53.23 24.51
C GLN A 456 -84.44 -53.34 23.40
N TYR A 457 -84.19 -52.73 22.23
CA TYR A 457 -85.11 -52.86 21.09
C TYR A 457 -85.34 -54.31 20.67
N ILE A 458 -84.28 -55.12 20.62
CA ILE A 458 -84.39 -56.54 20.31
C ILE A 458 -85.21 -57.27 21.38
N GLU A 459 -84.95 -57.00 22.65
CA GLU A 459 -85.63 -57.67 23.76
C GLU A 459 -87.11 -57.32 23.81
N ASP A 460 -87.46 -56.04 23.67
CA ASP A 460 -88.84 -55.57 23.63
C ASP A 460 -89.60 -56.20 22.45
N ALA A 461 -88.99 -56.24 21.25
CA ALA A 461 -89.61 -56.87 20.10
C ALA A 461 -89.72 -58.39 20.21
N LYS A 462 -88.77 -59.07 20.87
CA LYS A 462 -88.87 -60.50 21.17
C LYS A 462 -90.04 -60.79 22.10
N ASN A 463 -90.18 -60.00 23.17
CA ASN A 463 -91.27 -60.15 24.12
C ASN A 463 -92.63 -59.94 23.44
N GLU A 464 -92.75 -58.92 22.59
CA GLU A 464 -93.98 -58.63 21.85
C GLU A 464 -94.29 -59.70 20.79
N LEU A 465 -93.27 -60.20 20.08
CA LEU A 465 -93.41 -61.31 19.13
C LEU A 465 -93.89 -62.59 19.82
N MET A 466 -93.28 -62.92 20.97
CA MET A 466 -93.69 -64.06 21.78
C MET A 466 -95.12 -63.89 22.30
N SER A 467 -95.52 -62.69 22.72
CA SER A 467 -96.89 -62.41 23.13
C SER A 467 -97.89 -62.65 21.99
N LYS A 468 -97.59 -62.17 20.77
CA LYS A 468 -98.41 -62.38 19.57
C LYS A 468 -98.52 -63.85 19.15
N ILE A 469 -97.41 -64.58 19.18
CA ILE A 469 -97.38 -66.04 18.94
C ILE A 469 -98.27 -66.74 19.98
N THR A 470 -98.13 -66.39 21.26
CA THR A 470 -98.94 -66.97 22.35
C THR A 470 -100.43 -66.67 22.17
N GLU A 471 -100.80 -65.45 21.78
CA GLU A 471 -102.20 -65.08 21.50
C GLU A 471 -102.78 -65.86 20.32
N LEU A 472 -102.01 -66.02 19.23
CA LEU A 472 -102.43 -66.80 18.07
C LEU A 472 -102.63 -68.27 18.43
N ILE A 473 -101.75 -68.84 19.25
CA ILE A 473 -101.87 -70.21 19.79
C ILE A 473 -103.10 -70.33 20.68
N ASP A 474 -103.33 -69.41 21.64
CA ASP A 474 -104.49 -69.49 22.54
C ASP A 474 -105.83 -69.29 21.78
N ARG A 475 -105.87 -68.44 20.75
CA ARG A 475 -107.02 -68.32 19.85
C ARG A 475 -107.22 -69.60 19.02
N ALA A 476 -106.14 -70.20 18.51
CA ALA A 476 -106.21 -71.47 17.78
C ALA A 476 -106.76 -72.59 18.69
N ASP A 477 -106.26 -72.69 19.92
CA ASP A 477 -106.70 -73.66 20.93
C ASP A 477 -108.18 -73.50 21.27
N LYS A 478 -108.66 -72.26 21.44
CA LYS A 478 -110.09 -71.98 21.70
C LYS A 478 -110.99 -72.34 20.52
N LEU A 479 -110.54 -72.11 19.29
CA LEU A 479 -111.30 -72.48 18.08
C LEU A 479 -111.31 -73.99 17.86
N ALA A 480 -110.20 -74.68 18.13
CA ALA A 480 -110.11 -76.13 18.09
C ALA A 480 -111.07 -76.78 19.11
N LYS A 481 -111.17 -76.24 20.33
CA LYS A 481 -112.13 -76.69 21.36
C LYS A 481 -113.59 -76.50 20.97
N LYS A 482 -113.90 -75.56 20.08
CA LYS A 482 -115.26 -75.33 19.54
C LYS A 482 -115.56 -76.17 18.28
N GLY A 483 -114.66 -77.07 17.88
CA GLY A 483 -114.82 -77.95 16.72
C GLY A 483 -114.49 -77.30 15.37
N ASN A 484 -114.00 -76.05 15.33
CA ASN A 484 -113.65 -75.34 14.09
C ASN A 484 -112.16 -75.50 13.76
N PHE A 485 -111.77 -76.72 13.38
CA PHE A 485 -110.37 -77.10 13.14
C PHE A 485 -109.74 -76.42 11.92
N GLY A 486 -110.53 -76.03 10.92
CA GLY A 486 -110.02 -75.37 9.71
C GLY A 486 -109.45 -73.98 10.00
N GLU A 487 -110.06 -73.25 10.94
CA GLU A 487 -109.65 -71.91 11.34
C GLU A 487 -108.53 -71.96 12.39
N ALA A 488 -108.55 -72.95 13.29
CA ALA A 488 -107.47 -73.22 14.23
C ALA A 488 -106.13 -73.53 13.53
N ASN A 489 -106.14 -74.38 12.48
CA ASN A 489 -104.91 -74.69 11.71
C ASN A 489 -104.33 -73.47 10.99
N LYS A 490 -105.17 -72.54 10.51
CA LYS A 490 -104.67 -71.29 9.92
C LYS A 490 -103.93 -70.43 10.96
N LEU A 491 -104.46 -70.34 12.19
CA LEU A 491 -103.83 -69.57 13.26
C LEU A 491 -102.54 -70.24 13.78
N TYR A 492 -102.47 -71.57 13.87
CA TYR A 492 -101.21 -72.26 14.19
C TYR A 492 -100.14 -72.06 13.12
N ASN A 493 -100.52 -72.14 11.83
CA ASN A 493 -99.57 -71.86 10.75
C ASN A 493 -99.10 -70.40 10.77
N GLN A 494 -99.97 -69.45 11.17
CA GLN A 494 -99.57 -68.05 11.37
C GLN A 494 -98.65 -67.87 12.57
N ALA A 495 -98.85 -68.60 13.67
CA ALA A 495 -97.94 -68.61 14.81
C ALA A 495 -96.56 -69.21 14.45
N LEU A 496 -96.56 -70.31 13.66
CA LEU A 496 -95.35 -70.97 13.19
C LEU A 496 -94.54 -70.10 12.19
N LEU A 497 -95.22 -69.25 11.42
CA LEU A 497 -94.56 -68.28 10.52
C LEU A 497 -93.88 -67.12 11.28
N LEU A 498 -94.26 -66.91 12.54
CA LEU A 498 -93.75 -65.83 13.39
C LEU A 498 -92.66 -66.30 14.38
N SER A 499 -92.62 -67.59 14.71
CA SER A 499 -91.55 -68.24 15.50
C SER A 499 -90.31 -68.50 14.66
#